data_AF-A0A2G1WXQ9-F1
#
_entry.id   AF-A0A2G1WXQ9-F1
#
_cell.length_a   1.000
_cell.length_b   1.000
_cell.length_c   1.000
_cell.angle_alpha   90.00
_cell.angle_beta   90.00
_cell.angle_gamma   90.00
#
_symmetry.space_group_name_H-M   'P 1'
#
loop_
_entity.id
_entity.type
_entity.pdbx_description
1 polymer ?
#
loop_
_entity_poly.entity_id
_entity_poly.type
_entity_poly.pdbx_seq_one_letter_code
_entity_poly.pdbx_strand_id
1 'polypeptide(L)'
;ADTRREVSIDEAYLDATDRTSWAVAGGGGGSPSDGGDGDDGDDSTDPPPSGAAGPAEARTLAEGYARHVKDRIEREAGVPASVGVAPNMSAAKVASDADKPDGLVVVPPGSVAEFLAPLPTADIHGVGPVTEGTLAELGIETAGDLAAADRDRLAAELGERGPELSRRAAGDDDREVTPTGLPKSLSRESALPTTADEPTKRETVSALAADVARRARERGCLYRTIGIKAVEPPFDVNTRARSLPGPVDDPDLVEEVALDLLGEFDETRVRKLGVRVSKLDFAETDQATLGGFEPGDGPGDGSDGAADRPRGSVGRTAGTDGDGGKLTDWVDGEPTADGDATGNEAERRTGDGQASLGDWS
;
A
#
# COMPACT_ATOMS: atom_id res chain seq x y z
N ALA A 1 7.87 16.93 -3.49
CA ALA A 1 7.97 15.87 -2.49
C ALA A 1 9.32 15.25 -2.65
N ASP A 2 10.07 15.17 -1.57
CA ASP A 2 11.40 14.56 -1.54
C ASP A 2 11.27 13.04 -1.36
N THR A 3 10.17 12.61 -0.71
CA THR A 3 9.79 11.21 -0.59
C THR A 3 8.38 10.96 -1.11
N ARG A 4 8.20 9.85 -1.82
CA ARG A 4 6.91 9.37 -2.33
C ARG A 4 6.75 7.89 -1.99
N ARG A 5 5.57 7.51 -1.55
CA ARG A 5 5.16 6.10 -1.37
C ARG A 5 4.02 5.78 -2.32
N GLU A 6 4.21 4.82 -3.20
CA GLU A 6 3.16 4.33 -4.09
C GLU A 6 2.30 3.29 -3.34
N VAL A 7 0.99 3.51 -3.31
CA VAL A 7 0.02 2.61 -2.64
C VAL A 7 -0.66 1.73 -3.67
N SER A 8 -1.08 2.32 -4.79
CA SER A 8 -1.65 1.66 -5.95
C SER A 8 -1.22 2.40 -7.23
N ILE A 9 -1.75 1.98 -8.38
CA ILE A 9 -1.50 2.65 -9.66
C ILE A 9 -2.01 4.10 -9.69
N ASP A 10 -3.05 4.40 -8.90
CA ASP A 10 -3.79 5.65 -8.85
C ASP A 10 -3.68 6.38 -7.50
N GLU A 11 -2.94 5.83 -6.53
CA GLU A 11 -2.81 6.39 -5.18
C GLU A 11 -1.36 6.40 -4.69
N ALA A 12 -0.92 7.52 -4.13
CA ALA A 12 0.39 7.67 -3.52
C ALA A 12 0.37 8.68 -2.36
N TYR A 13 1.22 8.45 -1.36
CA TYR A 13 1.56 9.46 -0.36
C TYR A 13 2.77 10.25 -0.81
N LEU A 14 2.77 11.53 -0.48
CA LEU A 14 3.87 12.45 -0.73
C LEU A 14 4.29 13.08 0.60
N ASP A 15 5.57 12.93 0.95
CA ASP A 15 6.16 13.78 1.98
C ASP A 15 6.57 15.11 1.35
N ALA A 16 5.90 16.17 1.78
CA ALA A 16 6.15 17.52 1.31
C ALA A 16 6.62 18.46 2.44
N THR A 17 7.06 17.90 3.56
CA THR A 17 7.46 18.65 4.76
C THR A 17 8.52 19.71 4.45
N ASP A 18 9.57 19.34 3.71
CA ASP A 18 10.67 20.24 3.35
C ASP A 18 10.32 21.31 2.30
N ARG A 19 9.16 21.19 1.64
CA ARG A 19 8.74 22.08 0.54
C ARG A 19 7.54 22.94 0.87
N THR A 20 6.92 22.72 2.03
CA THR A 20 5.67 23.35 2.40
C THR A 20 5.71 23.81 3.84
N SER A 21 4.68 24.53 4.26
CA SER A 21 4.46 24.86 5.66
C SER A 21 2.96 25.09 5.88
N TRP A 22 2.56 25.03 7.14
CA TRP A 22 1.21 25.39 7.56
C TRP A 22 0.99 26.91 7.62
N ALA A 23 2.02 27.73 7.38
CA ALA A 23 1.89 29.18 7.33
C ALA A 23 1.23 29.66 6.01
N VAL A 24 0.45 30.74 6.10
CA VAL A 24 -0.16 31.41 4.96
C VAL A 24 0.89 32.19 4.16
N ALA A 25 0.84 32.10 2.85
CA ALA A 25 1.75 32.82 1.97
C ALA A 25 1.46 34.34 2.00
N GLY A 26 2.31 35.12 2.70
CA GLY A 26 2.26 36.60 2.68
C GLY A 26 2.21 37.33 4.02
N GLY A 27 2.22 36.62 5.16
CA GLY A 27 2.12 37.22 6.51
C GLY A 27 3.38 37.91 7.06
N GLY A 28 4.39 38.21 6.24
CA GLY A 28 5.66 38.81 6.69
C GLY A 28 5.96 40.12 5.97
N GLY A 29 5.56 41.26 6.55
CA GLY A 29 5.91 42.57 5.99
C GLY A 29 5.26 43.82 6.60
N GLY A 30 4.97 43.86 7.90
CA GLY A 30 4.63 45.09 8.62
C GLY A 30 5.70 45.43 9.64
N SER A 31 6.43 46.54 9.48
CA SER A 31 7.39 47.02 10.48
C SER A 31 6.72 47.26 11.84
N PRO A 32 7.39 47.01 12.98
CA PRO A 32 6.85 47.35 14.28
C PRO A 32 6.97 48.87 14.48
N SER A 33 5.85 49.59 14.42
CA SER A 33 5.75 50.92 15.01
C SER A 33 5.41 50.77 16.48
N ASP A 34 6.23 51.39 17.32
CA ASP A 34 6.12 51.55 18.76
C ASP A 34 4.70 51.65 19.34
N GLY A 35 4.48 50.94 20.44
CA GLY A 35 3.69 51.44 21.57
C GLY A 35 2.40 50.69 21.88
N GLY A 36 2.40 49.91 22.97
CA GLY A 36 1.18 49.50 23.67
C GLY A 36 1.34 48.25 24.53
N ASP A 37 1.56 48.44 25.83
CA ASP A 37 1.37 47.40 26.86
C ASP A 37 -0.05 46.80 26.76
N GLY A 38 -0.11 45.47 26.66
CA GLY A 38 -1.35 44.69 26.62
C GLY A 38 -1.05 43.22 26.84
N ASP A 39 -1.19 42.80 28.09
CA ASP A 39 -1.39 41.42 28.55
C ASP A 39 -2.66 40.84 27.88
N ASP A 40 -2.54 39.67 27.23
CA ASP A 40 -3.58 38.62 27.15
C ASP A 40 -3.26 37.60 26.02
N GLY A 41 -3.26 36.31 26.38
CA GLY A 41 -3.89 35.25 25.59
C GLY A 41 -3.19 34.74 24.32
N ASP A 42 -2.59 33.55 24.47
CA ASP A 42 -2.63 32.43 23.52
C ASP A 42 -3.54 32.64 22.28
N ASP A 43 -2.93 32.80 21.10
CA ASP A 43 -3.60 32.78 19.80
C ASP A 43 -2.83 31.90 18.81
N SER A 44 -2.78 30.59 19.11
CA SER A 44 -2.67 29.57 18.08
C SER A 44 -4.05 29.32 17.47
N THR A 45 -4.52 30.24 16.61
CA THR A 45 -5.66 29.96 15.74
C THR A 45 -5.20 29.08 14.58
N ASP A 46 -5.04 27.78 14.86
CA ASP A 46 -5.00 26.80 13.79
C ASP A 46 -6.36 26.84 13.06
N PRO A 47 -6.37 26.97 11.72
CA PRO A 47 -7.62 27.03 10.98
C PRO A 47 -8.40 25.71 11.16
N PRO A 48 -9.74 25.74 11.24
CA PRO A 48 -10.53 24.51 11.24
C PRO A 48 -10.35 23.75 9.92
N PRO A 49 -10.63 22.44 9.89
CA PRO A 49 -10.60 21.67 8.65
C PRO A 49 -11.54 22.33 7.64
N SER A 50 -11.04 22.55 6.42
CA SER A 50 -11.75 23.34 5.40
C SER A 50 -11.77 22.59 4.07
N GLY A 51 -12.95 22.56 3.44
CA GLY A 51 -13.03 22.30 2.00
C GLY A 51 -12.36 23.47 1.28
N ALA A 52 -11.43 23.20 0.38
CA ALA A 52 -10.53 24.19 -0.19
C ALA A 52 -11.27 25.17 -1.16
N ALA A 53 -12.15 26.01 -0.63
CA ALA A 53 -12.96 27.00 -1.36
C ALA A 53 -12.65 28.45 -0.93
N GLY A 54 -11.67 28.67 -0.04
CA GLY A 54 -11.31 29.98 0.50
C GLY A 54 -10.49 30.89 -0.43
N PRO A 55 -10.40 32.20 -0.12
CA PRO A 55 -9.61 33.17 -0.87
C PRO A 55 -8.11 32.80 -0.87
N ALA A 56 -7.42 33.07 -1.98
CA ALA A 56 -6.03 32.66 -2.18
C ALA A 56 -5.05 33.19 -1.13
N GLU A 57 -5.36 34.35 -0.56
CA GLU A 57 -4.55 35.07 0.43
C GLU A 57 -4.59 34.45 1.83
N ALA A 58 -5.52 33.51 2.09
CA ALA A 58 -5.64 32.79 3.35
C ALA A 58 -5.11 31.35 3.27
N ARG A 59 -4.52 30.95 2.13
CA ARG A 59 -4.08 29.57 1.89
C ARG A 59 -2.70 29.33 2.47
N THR A 60 -2.55 28.18 3.11
CA THR A 60 -1.23 27.70 3.55
C THR A 60 -0.37 27.33 2.35
N LEU A 61 0.97 27.33 2.54
CA LEU A 61 1.87 26.82 1.52
C LEU A 61 1.59 25.35 1.18
N ALA A 62 1.15 24.56 2.17
CA ALA A 62 0.74 23.16 1.96
C ALA A 62 -0.47 23.05 1.02
N GLU A 63 -1.52 23.85 1.23
CA GLU A 63 -2.69 23.87 0.33
C GLU A 63 -2.29 24.31 -1.09
N GLY A 64 -1.48 25.37 -1.21
CA GLY A 64 -0.99 25.86 -2.50
C GLY A 64 -0.23 24.78 -3.28
N TYR A 65 0.63 24.03 -2.60
CA TYR A 65 1.36 22.90 -3.19
C TYR A 65 0.41 21.77 -3.63
N ALA A 66 -0.59 21.43 -2.82
CA ALA A 66 -1.57 20.41 -3.17
C ALA A 66 -2.39 20.76 -4.42
N ARG A 67 -2.82 22.02 -4.55
CA ARG A 67 -3.47 22.53 -5.78
C ARG A 67 -2.54 22.42 -6.98
N HIS A 68 -1.29 22.83 -6.83
CA HIS A 68 -0.30 22.72 -7.91
C HIS A 68 -0.13 21.27 -8.39
N VAL A 69 -0.12 20.30 -7.46
CA VAL A 69 -0.08 18.86 -7.82
C VAL A 69 -1.33 18.44 -8.59
N LYS A 70 -2.52 18.80 -8.11
CA LYS A 70 -3.79 18.50 -8.78
C LYS A 70 -3.87 19.07 -10.20
N ASP A 71 -3.57 20.36 -10.36
CA ASP A 71 -3.54 21.04 -11.66
C ASP A 71 -2.52 20.41 -12.61
N ARG A 72 -1.38 19.96 -12.07
CA ARG A 72 -0.35 19.28 -12.85
C ARG A 72 -0.80 17.90 -13.32
N ILE A 73 -1.47 17.13 -12.47
CA ILE A 73 -2.03 15.82 -12.84
C ILE A 73 -3.07 16.00 -13.96
N GLU A 74 -3.99 16.96 -13.83
CA GLU A 74 -4.98 17.24 -14.86
C GLU A 74 -4.30 17.64 -16.19
N ARG A 75 -3.31 18.55 -16.14
CA ARG A 75 -2.61 19.01 -17.35
C ARG A 75 -1.76 17.94 -18.03
N GLU A 76 -1.10 17.06 -17.28
CA GLU A 76 -0.15 16.07 -17.82
C GLU A 76 -0.79 14.72 -18.13
N ALA A 77 -1.75 14.28 -17.31
CA ALA A 77 -2.42 12.99 -17.45
C ALA A 77 -3.86 13.10 -17.98
N GLY A 78 -4.47 14.29 -17.95
CA GLY A 78 -5.83 14.50 -18.48
C GLY A 78 -6.94 13.94 -17.59
N VAL A 79 -6.67 13.69 -16.32
CA VAL A 79 -7.63 13.11 -15.37
C VAL A 79 -7.76 13.96 -14.10
N PRO A 80 -8.97 14.10 -13.52
CA PRO A 80 -9.13 14.77 -12.22
C PRO A 80 -8.55 13.91 -11.10
N ALA A 81 -8.09 14.56 -10.03
CA ALA A 81 -7.54 13.90 -8.86
C ALA A 81 -8.04 14.56 -7.58
N SER A 82 -8.41 13.76 -6.58
CA SER A 82 -8.67 14.27 -5.24
C SER A 82 -7.39 14.22 -4.39
N VAL A 83 -7.18 15.26 -3.57
CA VAL A 83 -5.97 15.38 -2.75
C VAL A 83 -6.36 15.67 -1.30
N GLY A 84 -5.77 14.94 -0.36
CA GLY A 84 -5.86 15.21 1.08
C GLY A 84 -4.52 15.70 1.61
N VAL A 85 -4.54 16.72 2.45
CA VAL A 85 -3.35 17.29 3.10
C VAL A 85 -3.55 17.21 4.59
N ALA A 86 -2.64 16.53 5.29
CA ALA A 86 -2.70 16.37 6.75
C ALA A 86 -1.30 16.16 7.34
N PRO A 87 -1.10 16.32 8.66
CA PRO A 87 0.21 16.13 9.31
C PRO A 87 0.66 14.67 9.40
N ASN A 88 -0.22 13.70 9.13
CA ASN A 88 0.12 12.28 9.15
C ASN A 88 -0.61 11.49 8.05
N MET A 89 -0.15 10.26 7.81
CA MET A 89 -0.61 9.43 6.69
C MET A 89 -2.09 9.04 6.82
N SER A 90 -2.52 8.60 8.00
CA SER A 90 -3.92 8.19 8.22
C SER A 90 -4.90 9.33 7.90
N ALA A 91 -4.68 10.52 8.45
CA ALA A 91 -5.56 11.66 8.22
C ALA A 91 -5.49 12.15 6.76
N ALA A 92 -4.32 12.11 6.12
CA ALA A 92 -4.18 12.51 4.71
C ALA A 92 -4.99 11.59 3.79
N LYS A 93 -5.01 10.27 4.07
CA LYS A 93 -5.82 9.31 3.33
C LYS A 93 -7.30 9.62 3.44
N VAL A 94 -7.79 9.79 4.66
CA VAL A 94 -9.19 10.10 4.94
C VAL A 94 -9.61 11.42 4.31
N ALA A 95 -8.77 12.46 4.46
CA ALA A 95 -8.99 13.75 3.82
C ALA A 95 -9.08 13.65 2.29
N SER A 96 -8.27 12.79 1.66
CA SER A 96 -8.30 12.61 0.20
C SER A 96 -9.58 11.95 -0.31
N ASP A 97 -10.27 11.18 0.55
CA ASP A 97 -11.54 10.52 0.20
C ASP A 97 -12.76 11.40 0.50
N ALA A 98 -12.67 12.27 1.51
CA ALA A 98 -13.80 13.02 2.07
C ALA A 98 -14.54 13.94 1.08
N ASP A 99 -13.85 14.45 0.06
CA ASP A 99 -14.42 15.36 -0.94
C ASP A 99 -14.28 14.81 -2.38
N LYS A 100 -14.25 13.49 -2.54
CA LYS A 100 -14.28 12.87 -3.88
C LYS A 100 -15.63 13.11 -4.58
N PRO A 101 -15.66 13.31 -5.90
CA PRO A 101 -14.52 13.38 -6.83
C PRO A 101 -13.94 14.80 -6.98
N ASP A 102 -12.68 14.90 -7.43
CA ASP A 102 -11.98 16.15 -7.74
C ASP A 102 -11.85 17.18 -6.58
N GLY A 103 -12.07 16.75 -5.34
CA GLY A 103 -11.91 17.59 -4.15
C GLY A 103 -10.48 17.82 -3.66
N LEU A 104 -10.36 18.77 -2.74
CA LEU A 104 -9.14 19.06 -2.00
C LEU A 104 -9.51 19.38 -0.55
N VAL A 105 -9.02 18.57 0.39
CA VAL A 105 -9.27 18.73 1.82
C VAL A 105 -7.97 18.95 2.55
N VAL A 106 -7.93 19.96 3.42
CA VAL A 106 -6.78 20.30 4.25
C VAL A 106 -7.15 20.17 5.72
N VAL A 107 -6.44 19.31 6.42
CA VAL A 107 -6.57 19.05 7.86
C VAL A 107 -5.28 19.51 8.54
N PRO A 108 -5.25 20.72 9.13
CA PRO A 108 -4.05 21.23 9.76
C PRO A 108 -3.70 20.49 11.06
N PRO A 109 -2.45 20.62 11.55
CA PRO A 109 -2.07 20.20 12.89
C PRO A 109 -3.05 20.73 13.94
N GLY A 110 -3.23 19.98 15.03
CA GLY A 110 -4.19 20.33 16.09
C GLY A 110 -5.66 19.96 15.78
N SER A 111 -6.05 19.86 14.50
CA SER A 111 -7.45 19.57 14.12
C SER A 111 -7.74 18.13 13.71
N VAL A 112 -6.73 17.26 13.65
CA VAL A 112 -6.87 15.88 13.16
C VAL A 112 -7.90 15.08 13.95
N ALA A 113 -7.82 15.11 15.28
CA ALA A 113 -8.74 14.35 16.12
C ALA A 113 -10.19 14.80 15.93
N GLU A 114 -10.42 16.12 15.84
CA GLU A 114 -11.76 16.69 15.59
C GLU A 114 -12.28 16.31 14.20
N PHE A 115 -11.42 16.37 13.18
CA PHE A 115 -11.77 15.96 11.82
C PHE A 115 -12.18 14.48 11.74
N LEU A 116 -11.45 13.60 12.44
CA LEU A 116 -11.72 12.16 12.43
C LEU A 116 -12.92 11.78 13.28
N ALA A 117 -13.09 12.39 14.45
CA ALA A 117 -14.08 11.99 15.46
C ALA A 117 -15.49 11.66 14.93
N PRO A 118 -16.12 12.46 14.03
CA PRO A 118 -17.48 12.17 13.57
C PRO A 118 -17.56 11.07 12.50
N LEU A 119 -16.43 10.60 11.97
CA LEU A 119 -16.41 9.62 10.89
C LEU A 119 -16.75 8.22 11.39
N PRO A 120 -17.44 7.40 10.59
CA PRO A 120 -17.65 5.99 10.93
C PRO A 120 -16.31 5.26 11.05
N THR A 121 -16.26 4.22 11.89
CA THR A 121 -15.03 3.43 12.08
C THR A 121 -14.49 2.82 10.78
N ALA A 122 -15.37 2.52 9.81
CA ALA A 122 -15.02 2.01 8.48
C ALA A 122 -14.06 2.93 7.70
N ASP A 123 -14.11 4.24 7.94
CA ASP A 123 -13.28 5.22 7.26
C ASP A 123 -11.86 5.29 7.86
N ILE A 124 -11.65 4.70 9.05
CA ILE A 124 -10.33 4.70 9.69
C ILE A 124 -9.40 3.70 9.01
N HIS A 125 -8.23 4.20 8.58
CA HIS A 125 -7.22 3.38 7.92
C HIS A 125 -6.80 2.17 8.77
N GLY A 126 -7.10 0.97 8.25
CA GLY A 126 -6.81 -0.32 8.90
C GLY A 126 -8.03 -1.01 9.48
N VAL A 127 -9.19 -0.34 9.49
CA VAL A 127 -10.48 -0.98 9.75
C VAL A 127 -11.01 -1.57 8.45
N GLY A 128 -11.20 -2.88 8.42
CA GLY A 128 -11.90 -3.57 7.33
C GLY A 128 -13.27 -4.09 7.81
N PRO A 129 -14.09 -4.66 6.92
CA PRO A 129 -15.48 -5.04 7.23
C PRO A 129 -15.63 -5.97 8.45
N VAL A 130 -14.67 -6.88 8.66
CA VAL A 130 -14.67 -7.78 9.81
C VAL A 130 -14.44 -6.99 11.11
N THR A 131 -13.41 -6.15 11.12
CA THR A 131 -13.07 -5.31 12.28
C THR A 131 -14.18 -4.30 12.57
N GLU A 132 -14.75 -3.68 11.55
CA GLU A 132 -15.92 -2.81 11.67
C GLU A 132 -17.10 -3.54 12.32
N GLY A 133 -17.41 -4.77 11.87
CA GLY A 133 -18.45 -5.60 12.46
C GLY A 133 -18.19 -5.88 13.95
N THR A 134 -16.96 -6.27 14.30
CA THR A 134 -16.56 -6.46 15.71
C THR A 134 -16.70 -5.16 16.52
N LEU A 135 -16.28 -4.02 15.99
CA LEU A 135 -16.41 -2.72 16.67
C LEU A 135 -17.90 -2.36 16.89
N ALA A 136 -18.75 -2.59 15.90
CA ALA A 136 -20.18 -2.36 16.01
C ALA A 136 -20.82 -3.23 17.10
N GLU A 137 -20.44 -4.51 17.23
CA GLU A 137 -20.87 -5.39 18.33
C GLU A 137 -20.43 -4.88 19.71
N LEU A 138 -19.32 -4.14 19.77
CA LEU A 138 -18.83 -3.51 20.99
C LEU A 138 -19.52 -2.17 21.30
N GLY A 139 -20.37 -1.66 20.40
CA GLY A 139 -21.03 -0.37 20.47
C GLY A 139 -20.14 0.81 20.06
N ILE A 140 -19.14 0.55 19.21
CA ILE A 140 -18.16 1.54 18.73
C ILE A 140 -18.47 1.81 17.26
N GLU A 141 -19.13 2.93 16.97
CA GLU A 141 -19.61 3.24 15.62
C GLU A 141 -18.76 4.33 14.94
N THR A 142 -18.22 5.27 15.70
CA THR A 142 -17.41 6.38 15.19
C THR A 142 -15.93 6.27 15.57
N ALA A 143 -15.08 7.01 14.86
CA ALA A 143 -13.69 7.17 15.24
C ALA A 143 -13.53 7.80 16.63
N GLY A 144 -14.42 8.73 17.01
CA GLY A 144 -14.45 9.31 18.35
C GLY A 144 -14.70 8.25 19.42
N ASP A 145 -15.64 7.33 19.18
CA ASP A 145 -15.91 6.21 20.08
C ASP A 145 -14.68 5.29 20.19
N LEU A 146 -14.04 4.98 19.06
CA LEU A 146 -12.87 4.10 18.99
C LEU A 146 -11.64 4.72 19.68
N ALA A 147 -11.47 6.04 19.56
CA ALA A 147 -10.43 6.78 20.26
C ALA A 147 -10.65 6.79 21.78
N ALA A 148 -11.90 6.85 22.24
CA ALA A 148 -12.28 6.87 23.65
C ALA A 148 -12.41 5.47 24.29
N ALA A 149 -12.44 4.41 23.48
CA ALA A 149 -12.65 3.05 23.93
C ALA A 149 -11.50 2.53 24.83
N ASP A 150 -11.86 1.63 25.74
CA ASP A 150 -10.91 0.98 26.63
C ASP A 150 -9.91 0.11 25.85
N ARG A 151 -8.61 0.39 26.02
CA ARG A 151 -7.54 -0.25 25.25
C ARG A 151 -7.40 -1.74 25.56
N ASP A 152 -7.66 -2.15 26.80
CA ASP A 152 -7.56 -3.56 27.20
C ASP A 152 -8.72 -4.36 26.59
N ARG A 153 -9.92 -3.77 26.54
CA ARG A 153 -11.07 -4.35 25.83
C ARG A 153 -10.79 -4.48 24.33
N LEU A 154 -10.24 -3.43 23.70
CA LEU A 154 -9.87 -3.50 22.28
C LEU A 154 -8.77 -4.54 22.03
N ALA A 155 -7.80 -4.68 22.92
CA ALA A 155 -6.75 -5.69 22.81
C ALA A 155 -7.31 -7.12 22.97
N ALA A 156 -8.29 -7.32 23.85
CA ALA A 156 -8.93 -8.61 24.03
C ALA A 156 -9.70 -9.08 22.78
N GLU A 157 -10.39 -8.18 22.10
CA GLU A 157 -11.26 -8.49 20.96
C GLU A 157 -10.51 -8.46 19.61
N LEU A 158 -9.54 -7.56 19.44
CA LEU A 158 -8.86 -7.30 18.17
C LEU A 158 -7.35 -7.62 18.20
N GLY A 159 -6.85 -8.13 19.33
CA GLY A 159 -5.42 -8.37 19.54
C GLY A 159 -4.60 -7.08 19.51
N GLU A 160 -3.35 -7.16 19.07
CA GLU A 160 -2.41 -6.02 19.00
C GLU A 160 -2.93 -4.85 18.13
N ARG A 161 -3.84 -5.14 17.19
CA ARG A 161 -4.43 -4.13 16.30
C ARG A 161 -5.40 -3.21 17.02
N GLY A 162 -6.07 -3.68 18.09
CA GLY A 162 -7.06 -2.87 18.81
C GLY A 162 -6.49 -1.54 19.32
N PRO A 163 -5.42 -1.57 20.13
CA PRO A 163 -4.74 -0.35 20.58
C PRO A 163 -4.16 0.51 19.46
N GLU A 164 -3.72 -0.09 18.34
CA GLU A 164 -3.22 0.65 17.17
C GLU A 164 -4.34 1.43 16.48
N LEU A 165 -5.50 0.80 16.28
CA LEU A 165 -6.68 1.42 15.67
C LEU A 165 -7.23 2.56 16.54
N SER A 166 -7.23 2.39 17.85
CA SER A 166 -7.58 3.46 18.80
C SER A 166 -6.66 4.68 18.68
N ARG A 167 -5.33 4.48 18.57
CA ARG A 167 -4.39 5.60 18.34
C ARG A 167 -4.68 6.32 17.03
N ARG A 168 -4.87 5.58 15.94
CA ARG A 168 -5.19 6.18 14.63
C ARG A 168 -6.50 6.96 14.66
N ALA A 169 -7.52 6.44 15.32
CA ALA A 169 -8.80 7.12 15.48
C ALA A 169 -8.69 8.41 16.31
N ALA A 170 -7.76 8.45 17.27
CA ALA A 170 -7.39 9.65 18.01
C ALA A 170 -6.50 10.63 17.22
N GLY A 171 -6.17 10.33 15.96
CA GLY A 171 -5.30 11.15 15.11
C GLY A 171 -3.81 10.91 15.33
N ASP A 172 -3.42 9.89 16.09
CA ASP A 172 -2.02 9.53 16.36
C ASP A 172 -1.56 8.44 15.36
N ASP A 173 -0.66 8.84 14.47
CA ASP A 173 -0.03 8.00 13.46
C ASP A 173 1.41 8.48 13.20
N ASP A 174 2.37 7.69 13.68
CA ASP A 174 3.81 7.97 13.63
C ASP A 174 4.50 7.38 12.39
N ARG A 175 3.72 6.79 11.47
CA ARG A 175 4.27 6.20 10.24
C ARG A 175 4.82 7.28 9.32
N GLU A 176 6.07 7.10 8.92
CA GLU A 176 6.72 7.93 7.92
C GLU A 176 6.35 7.49 6.50
N VAL A 177 6.28 8.45 5.58
CA VAL A 177 6.16 8.16 4.15
C VAL A 177 7.52 7.65 3.67
N THR A 178 7.66 6.33 3.61
CA THR A 178 8.85 5.68 3.04
C THR A 178 8.60 5.24 1.60
N PRO A 179 9.61 5.26 0.70
CA PRO A 179 9.48 4.69 -0.64
C PRO A 179 8.99 3.24 -0.59
N THR A 180 8.20 2.84 -1.59
CA THR A 180 7.79 1.46 -1.74
C THR A 180 9.02 0.61 -2.04
N GLY A 181 9.36 -0.30 -1.13
CA GLY A 181 10.46 -1.23 -1.33
C GLY A 181 10.19 -2.23 -2.46
N LEU A 182 11.21 -3.01 -2.80
CA LEU A 182 11.06 -4.10 -3.77
C LEU A 182 10.00 -5.11 -3.29
N PRO A 183 9.22 -5.71 -4.20
CA PRO A 183 8.15 -6.62 -3.82
C PRO A 183 8.73 -7.87 -3.15
N LYS A 184 8.03 -8.38 -2.13
CA LYS A 184 8.43 -9.60 -1.41
C LYS A 184 8.07 -10.89 -2.16
N SER A 185 7.12 -10.80 -3.09
CA SER A 185 6.64 -11.92 -3.90
C SER A 185 6.02 -11.43 -5.21
N LEU A 186 5.96 -12.32 -6.19
CA LEU A 186 5.20 -12.16 -7.43
C LEU A 186 4.18 -13.29 -7.52
N SER A 187 2.92 -12.96 -7.83
CA SER A 187 1.86 -13.95 -7.95
C SER A 187 0.89 -13.61 -9.07
N ARG A 188 0.15 -14.63 -9.52
CA ARG A 188 -1.03 -14.48 -10.37
C ARG A 188 -2.09 -15.48 -9.91
N GLU A 189 -3.35 -15.08 -9.99
CA GLU A 189 -4.49 -15.93 -9.67
C GLU A 189 -5.56 -15.86 -10.75
N SER A 190 -6.37 -16.91 -10.84
CA SER A 190 -7.51 -17.00 -11.74
C SER A 190 -8.70 -17.58 -11.01
N ALA A 191 -9.84 -16.89 -11.08
CA ALA A 191 -11.11 -17.43 -10.64
C ALA A 191 -11.64 -18.42 -11.70
N LEU A 192 -12.25 -19.51 -11.23
CA LEU A 192 -12.76 -20.59 -12.06
C LEU A 192 -14.24 -20.84 -11.71
N PRO A 193 -15.05 -21.29 -12.67
CA PRO A 193 -16.24 -22.05 -12.32
C PRO A 193 -15.83 -23.21 -11.41
N THR A 194 -16.56 -23.41 -10.29
CA THR A 194 -16.21 -24.44 -9.30
C THR A 194 -16.04 -25.81 -9.96
N THR A 195 -14.83 -26.34 -9.95
CA THR A 195 -14.45 -27.55 -10.70
C THR A 195 -13.49 -28.45 -9.92
N ALA A 196 -13.65 -29.76 -10.07
CA ALA A 196 -12.64 -30.75 -9.70
C ALA A 196 -11.94 -31.34 -10.93
N ASP A 197 -12.24 -30.84 -12.15
CA ASP A 197 -11.65 -31.33 -13.39
C ASP A 197 -10.13 -31.12 -13.40
N GLU A 198 -9.37 -32.21 -13.31
CA GLU A 198 -7.91 -32.19 -13.25
C GLU A 198 -7.29 -31.48 -14.46
N PRO A 199 -7.66 -31.77 -15.73
CA PRO A 199 -7.11 -31.08 -16.89
C PRO A 199 -7.26 -29.56 -16.80
N THR A 200 -8.45 -29.06 -16.45
CA THR A 200 -8.72 -27.63 -16.28
C THR A 200 -7.82 -27.01 -15.20
N LYS A 201 -7.66 -27.69 -14.06
CA LYS A 201 -6.82 -27.19 -12.96
C LYS A 201 -5.35 -27.12 -13.36
N ARG A 202 -4.83 -28.17 -14.00
CA ARG A 202 -3.44 -28.24 -14.47
C ARG A 202 -3.16 -27.17 -15.52
N GLU A 203 -4.01 -27.04 -16.55
CA GLU A 203 -3.87 -26.01 -17.59
C GLU A 203 -3.85 -24.60 -16.98
N THR A 204 -4.73 -24.34 -16.01
CA THR A 204 -4.78 -23.05 -15.30
C THR A 204 -3.47 -22.81 -14.54
N VAL A 205 -2.98 -23.78 -13.77
CA VAL A 205 -1.75 -23.64 -12.99
C VAL A 205 -0.53 -23.45 -13.88
N SER A 206 -0.41 -24.21 -14.97
CA SER A 206 0.66 -24.05 -15.96
C SER A 206 0.69 -22.64 -16.56
N ALA A 207 -0.48 -22.11 -16.98
CA ALA A 207 -0.56 -20.75 -17.50
C ALA A 207 -0.16 -19.69 -16.47
N LEU A 208 -0.61 -19.84 -15.22
CA LEU A 208 -0.26 -18.94 -14.12
C LEU A 208 1.24 -19.02 -13.78
N ALA A 209 1.83 -20.21 -13.78
CA ALA A 209 3.25 -20.44 -13.54
C ALA A 209 4.10 -19.75 -14.60
N ALA A 210 3.77 -19.93 -15.88
CA ALA A 210 4.46 -19.27 -17.00
C ALA A 210 4.42 -17.73 -16.86
N ASP A 211 3.26 -17.16 -16.50
CA ASP A 211 3.13 -15.73 -16.30
C ASP A 211 3.94 -15.19 -15.12
N VAL A 212 3.94 -15.90 -14.00
CA VAL A 212 4.70 -15.52 -12.81
C VAL A 212 6.20 -15.58 -13.10
N ALA A 213 6.68 -16.65 -13.74
CA ALA A 213 8.08 -16.81 -14.11
C ALA A 213 8.52 -15.74 -15.12
N ARG A 214 7.69 -15.43 -16.13
CA ARG A 214 7.94 -14.33 -17.07
C ARG A 214 8.09 -13.00 -16.36
N ARG A 215 7.16 -12.66 -15.44
CA ARG A 215 7.24 -11.42 -14.65
C ARG A 215 8.48 -11.34 -13.78
N ALA A 216 8.90 -12.46 -13.18
CA ALA A 216 10.13 -12.52 -12.39
C ALA A 216 11.36 -12.19 -13.25
N ARG A 217 11.45 -12.78 -14.45
CA ARG A 217 12.51 -12.49 -15.42
C ARG A 217 12.50 -11.06 -15.92
N GLU A 218 11.34 -10.52 -16.27
CA GLU A 218 11.18 -9.12 -16.69
C GLU A 218 11.65 -8.13 -15.61
N ARG A 219 11.54 -8.51 -14.34
CA ARG A 219 11.99 -7.72 -13.19
C ARG A 219 13.43 -8.03 -12.75
N GLY A 220 14.12 -8.92 -13.45
CA GLY A 220 15.50 -9.31 -13.11
C GLY A 220 15.63 -9.91 -11.71
N CYS A 221 14.60 -10.60 -11.20
CA CYS A 221 14.61 -11.18 -9.87
C CYS A 221 14.62 -12.71 -9.89
N LEU A 222 15.52 -13.29 -9.10
CA LEU A 222 15.51 -14.70 -8.76
C LEU A 222 14.52 -14.96 -7.62
N TYR A 223 14.14 -16.22 -7.40
CA TYR A 223 13.24 -16.62 -6.32
C TYR A 223 13.69 -17.93 -5.68
N ARG A 224 13.32 -18.15 -4.41
CA ARG A 224 13.68 -19.37 -3.66
C ARG A 224 12.48 -20.19 -3.24
N THR A 225 11.27 -19.66 -3.31
CA THR A 225 10.07 -20.38 -2.87
C THR A 225 8.99 -20.26 -3.93
N ILE A 226 8.48 -21.41 -4.38
CA ILE A 226 7.36 -21.55 -5.31
C ILE A 226 6.17 -22.05 -4.51
N GLY A 227 4.97 -21.52 -4.77
CA GLY A 227 3.77 -21.99 -4.10
C GLY A 227 2.50 -21.81 -4.92
N ILE A 228 1.46 -22.52 -4.48
CA ILE A 228 0.12 -22.43 -5.04
C ILE A 228 -0.89 -22.02 -3.97
N LYS A 229 -2.02 -21.46 -4.43
CA LYS A 229 -3.23 -21.24 -3.65
C LYS A 229 -4.36 -21.95 -4.36
N ALA A 230 -5.13 -22.72 -3.60
CA ALA A 230 -6.38 -23.32 -4.01
C ALA A 230 -7.49 -22.81 -3.10
N VAL A 231 -8.53 -22.19 -3.67
CA VAL A 231 -9.70 -21.76 -2.89
C VAL A 231 -10.84 -22.70 -3.19
N GLU A 232 -11.33 -23.38 -2.16
CA GLU A 232 -12.50 -24.25 -2.22
C GLU A 232 -13.79 -23.44 -1.96
N PRO A 233 -14.94 -23.88 -2.48
CA PRO A 233 -16.22 -23.30 -2.10
C PRO A 233 -16.56 -23.59 -0.63
N PRO A 234 -17.12 -22.61 0.11
CA PRO A 234 -17.47 -21.28 -0.37
C PRO A 234 -16.24 -20.36 -0.51
N PHE A 235 -15.31 -20.36 0.43
CA PHE A 235 -14.11 -19.50 0.40
C PHE A 235 -12.93 -20.08 1.21
N ASP A 236 -12.83 -21.41 1.35
CA ASP A 236 -11.75 -22.03 2.13
C ASP A 236 -10.42 -21.91 1.38
N VAL A 237 -9.49 -21.10 1.91
CA VAL A 237 -8.21 -20.78 1.28
C VAL A 237 -7.14 -21.77 1.74
N ASN A 238 -6.63 -22.57 0.82
CA ASN A 238 -5.52 -23.47 1.05
C ASN A 238 -4.28 -22.98 0.30
N THR A 239 -3.11 -23.04 0.94
CA THR A 239 -1.83 -22.72 0.30
C THR A 239 -0.82 -23.83 0.51
N ARG A 240 0.00 -24.09 -0.50
CA ARG A 240 1.13 -25.02 -0.44
C ARG A 240 2.34 -24.36 -1.06
N ALA A 241 3.53 -24.63 -0.52
CA ALA A 241 4.76 -24.05 -1.01
C ALA A 241 5.94 -24.99 -0.82
N ARG A 242 6.92 -24.88 -1.71
CA ARG A 242 8.20 -25.57 -1.65
C ARG A 242 9.32 -24.54 -1.72
N SER A 243 10.24 -24.59 -0.76
CA SER A 243 11.47 -23.79 -0.80
C SER A 243 12.59 -24.58 -1.44
N LEU A 244 13.36 -23.93 -2.29
CA LEU A 244 14.50 -24.47 -3.02
C LEU A 244 15.80 -24.20 -2.27
N PRO A 245 16.87 -25.00 -2.50
CA PRO A 245 18.17 -24.82 -1.84
C PRO A 245 18.87 -23.48 -2.17
N GLY A 246 18.49 -22.83 -3.28
CA GLY A 246 19.08 -21.57 -3.73
C GLY A 246 18.15 -20.77 -4.63
N PRO A 247 18.51 -19.52 -4.95
CA PRO A 247 17.75 -18.66 -5.86
C PRO A 247 17.83 -19.18 -7.30
N VAL A 248 16.69 -19.18 -8.00
CA VAL A 248 16.56 -19.65 -9.39
C VAL A 248 15.72 -18.69 -10.24
N ASP A 249 15.82 -18.81 -11.56
CA ASP A 249 15.01 -18.12 -12.58
C ASP A 249 14.52 -19.08 -13.69
N ASP A 250 14.07 -20.26 -13.27
CA ASP A 250 13.68 -21.38 -14.13
C ASP A 250 12.14 -21.57 -14.20
N PRO A 251 11.47 -21.17 -15.30
CA PRO A 251 10.03 -21.32 -15.51
C PRO A 251 9.57 -22.76 -15.53
N ASP A 252 10.38 -23.68 -16.07
CA ASP A 252 10.01 -25.08 -16.17
C ASP A 252 9.93 -25.66 -14.75
N LEU A 253 10.88 -25.27 -13.89
CA LEU A 253 10.85 -25.62 -12.47
C LEU A 253 9.68 -24.99 -11.71
N VAL A 254 9.25 -23.76 -12.05
CA VAL A 254 8.05 -23.15 -11.44
C VAL A 254 6.81 -23.96 -11.79
N GLU A 255 6.65 -24.34 -13.05
CA GLU A 255 5.53 -25.15 -13.51
C GLU A 255 5.54 -26.54 -12.85
N GLU A 256 6.68 -27.24 -12.89
CA GLU A 256 6.83 -28.56 -12.28
C GLU A 256 6.45 -28.55 -10.80
N VAL A 257 7.03 -27.63 -10.03
CA VAL A 257 6.76 -27.52 -8.58
C VAL A 257 5.32 -27.10 -8.33
N ALA A 258 4.74 -26.19 -9.13
CA ALA A 258 3.36 -25.79 -8.95
C ALA A 258 2.38 -26.93 -9.23
N LEU A 259 2.62 -27.74 -10.27
CA LEU A 259 1.80 -28.91 -10.59
C LEU A 259 1.96 -30.03 -9.56
N ASP A 260 3.17 -30.25 -9.03
CA ASP A 260 3.41 -31.16 -7.90
C ASP A 260 2.57 -30.77 -6.68
N LEU A 261 2.60 -29.50 -6.30
CA LEU A 261 1.84 -28.99 -5.15
C LEU A 261 0.33 -29.05 -5.42
N LEU A 262 -0.09 -28.90 -6.67
CA LEU A 262 -1.50 -29.02 -7.09
C LEU A 262 -2.04 -30.43 -6.85
N GLY A 263 -1.20 -31.46 -6.93
CA GLY A 263 -1.61 -32.86 -6.77
C GLY A 263 -2.33 -33.16 -5.46
N GLU A 264 -2.07 -32.40 -4.38
CA GLU A 264 -2.80 -32.52 -3.11
C GLU A 264 -4.29 -32.15 -3.25
N PHE A 265 -4.65 -31.40 -4.30
CA PHE A 265 -5.99 -30.92 -4.58
C PHE A 265 -6.62 -31.62 -5.80
N ASP A 266 -6.12 -32.78 -6.24
CA ASP A 266 -6.60 -33.47 -7.46
C ASP A 266 -8.09 -33.84 -7.41
N GLU A 267 -8.59 -34.29 -6.25
CA GLU A 267 -10.03 -34.59 -6.07
C GLU A 267 -10.84 -33.40 -5.54
N THR A 268 -10.15 -32.32 -5.16
CA THR A 268 -10.75 -31.13 -4.54
C THR A 268 -11.45 -30.27 -5.59
N ARG A 269 -12.66 -29.80 -5.24
CA ARG A 269 -13.38 -28.79 -6.01
C ARG A 269 -12.84 -27.41 -5.66
N VAL A 270 -12.28 -26.72 -6.64
CA VAL A 270 -11.72 -25.38 -6.47
C VAL A 270 -12.49 -24.37 -7.31
N ARG A 271 -12.55 -23.13 -6.83
CA ARG A 271 -13.15 -21.97 -7.52
C ARG A 271 -12.14 -20.88 -7.83
N LYS A 272 -10.90 -21.01 -7.35
CA LYS A 272 -9.78 -20.12 -7.67
C LYS A 272 -8.48 -20.89 -7.52
N LEU A 273 -7.56 -20.67 -8.45
CA LEU A 273 -6.18 -21.15 -8.37
C LEU A 273 -5.21 -19.98 -8.49
N GLY A 274 -4.08 -20.06 -7.81
CA GLY A 274 -3.02 -19.06 -7.87
C GLY A 274 -1.64 -19.70 -7.81
N VAL A 275 -0.67 -19.07 -8.47
CA VAL A 275 0.76 -19.41 -8.39
C VAL A 275 1.53 -18.20 -7.87
N ARG A 276 2.55 -18.45 -7.05
CA ARG A 276 3.40 -17.44 -6.42
C ARG A 276 4.87 -17.87 -6.44
N VAL A 277 5.75 -16.91 -6.67
CA VAL A 277 7.17 -17.00 -6.29
C VAL A 277 7.50 -15.96 -5.22
N SER A 278 8.38 -16.30 -4.29
CA SER A 278 8.73 -15.46 -3.14
C SER A 278 10.17 -15.72 -2.67
N LYS A 279 10.60 -14.99 -1.62
CA LYS A 279 12.01 -14.86 -1.23
C LYS A 279 12.83 -14.39 -2.43
N LEU A 280 12.36 -13.29 -3.00
CA LEU A 280 12.91 -12.71 -4.21
C LEU A 280 14.29 -12.14 -3.94
N ASP A 281 15.17 -12.33 -4.90
CA ASP A 281 16.53 -11.81 -4.90
C ASP A 281 16.70 -10.97 -6.17
N PHE A 282 16.81 -9.66 -6.01
CA PHE A 282 16.97 -8.75 -7.14
C PHE A 282 18.47 -8.58 -7.36
N ALA A 283 18.97 -9.06 -8.51
CA ALA A 283 20.38 -8.90 -8.84
C ALA A 283 20.74 -7.39 -8.86
N GLU A 284 21.91 -7.04 -8.32
CA GLU A 284 22.40 -5.70 -7.98
C GLU A 284 21.83 -4.55 -8.84
N THR A 285 20.78 -3.91 -8.34
CA THR A 285 20.69 -2.42 -8.35
C THR A 285 21.26 -1.85 -7.05
N ASP A 286 21.65 -2.71 -6.10
CA ASP A 286 22.32 -2.38 -4.83
C ASP A 286 23.86 -2.36 -4.94
N GLN A 287 24.41 -1.92 -6.08
CA GLN A 287 25.75 -1.35 -6.03
C GLN A 287 25.64 0.05 -5.42
N ALA A 288 25.87 0.07 -4.11
CA ALA A 288 26.17 1.25 -3.32
C ALA A 288 27.03 2.25 -4.12
N THR A 289 26.69 3.53 -3.99
CA THR A 289 27.65 4.63 -4.15
C THR A 289 28.76 4.49 -3.11
N LEU A 290 29.67 3.54 -3.32
CA LEU A 290 30.98 3.52 -2.68
C LEU A 290 31.84 4.57 -3.36
N GLY A 291 31.57 5.83 -2.99
CA GLY A 291 32.49 6.92 -3.21
C GLY A 291 33.74 6.71 -2.37
N GLY A 292 34.90 6.70 -3.05
CA GLY A 292 36.18 6.97 -2.41
C GLY A 292 37.05 5.74 -2.19
N PHE A 293 37.71 5.29 -3.26
CA PHE A 293 39.08 4.79 -3.15
C PHE A 293 39.83 5.19 -4.44
N GLU A 294 40.53 6.32 -4.38
CA GLU A 294 41.66 6.58 -5.27
C GLU A 294 42.91 5.93 -4.66
N PRO A 295 43.64 5.17 -5.47
CA PRO A 295 45.09 5.32 -5.47
C PRO A 295 45.54 5.69 -6.87
N GLY A 296 46.20 6.84 -6.95
CA GLY A 296 46.64 7.43 -8.19
C GLY A 296 47.77 6.67 -8.88
N ASP A 297 47.98 7.02 -10.13
CA ASP A 297 49.29 7.15 -10.74
C ASP A 297 49.12 7.95 -12.05
N GLY A 298 49.77 9.12 -12.12
CA GLY A 298 50.26 9.64 -13.39
C GLY A 298 51.70 9.14 -13.61
N PRO A 299 52.41 9.49 -14.71
CA PRO A 299 52.03 10.47 -15.73
C PRO A 299 52.29 10.03 -17.20
N GLY A 300 51.68 10.76 -18.14
CA GLY A 300 52.43 11.32 -19.27
C GLY A 300 52.19 10.76 -20.68
N ASP A 301 52.09 11.73 -21.61
CA ASP A 301 52.22 11.67 -23.08
C ASP A 301 50.98 11.19 -23.86
N GLY A 302 50.38 11.90 -24.82
CA GLY A 302 50.63 13.17 -25.52
C GLY A 302 49.71 13.21 -26.75
N SER A 303 49.22 14.41 -27.15
CA SER A 303 48.76 14.87 -28.50
C SER A 303 48.00 13.90 -29.45
N ASP A 304 46.90 14.17 -30.16
CA ASP A 304 46.17 15.34 -30.67
C ASP A 304 44.78 14.76 -31.10
N GLY A 305 43.63 15.44 -31.01
CA GLY A 305 43.19 16.48 -31.94
C GLY A 305 41.89 16.08 -32.69
N ALA A 306 40.86 16.90 -32.50
CA ALA A 306 39.73 17.22 -33.40
C ALA A 306 38.45 16.34 -33.50
N ALA A 307 37.33 17.04 -33.19
CA ALA A 307 35.95 16.97 -33.75
C ALA A 307 35.16 15.65 -33.56
N ASP A 308 33.85 15.60 -33.31
CA ASP A 308 32.72 16.44 -33.73
C ASP A 308 31.50 16.15 -32.82
N ARG A 309 30.49 17.03 -32.89
CA ARG A 309 29.27 17.14 -32.07
C ARG A 309 28.17 16.07 -32.36
N PRO A 310 27.06 16.05 -31.59
CA PRO A 310 26.37 14.83 -31.16
C PRO A 310 25.17 14.44 -32.03
N ARG A 311 24.72 13.19 -31.88
CA ARG A 311 23.34 12.79 -32.21
C ARG A 311 22.72 12.05 -31.02
N GLY A 312 21.73 12.68 -30.41
CA GLY A 312 20.85 12.03 -29.46
C GLY A 312 19.89 11.07 -30.16
N SER A 313 19.61 9.95 -29.51
CA SER A 313 18.47 9.11 -29.82
C SER A 313 17.63 8.93 -28.56
N VAL A 314 16.43 9.48 -28.64
CA VAL A 314 15.34 9.37 -27.68
C VAL A 314 14.89 7.91 -27.60
N GLY A 315 15.04 7.30 -26.41
CA GLY A 315 14.40 6.04 -26.07
C GLY A 315 13.02 6.30 -25.45
N ARG A 316 11.97 6.03 -26.22
CA ARG A 316 10.57 6.04 -25.76
C ARG A 316 10.35 4.85 -24.82
N THR A 317 9.96 5.09 -23.58
CA THR A 317 9.41 4.07 -22.69
C THR A 317 7.93 3.87 -23.02
N ALA A 318 7.60 2.69 -23.52
CA ALA A 318 6.24 2.25 -23.76
C ALA A 318 5.55 1.98 -22.41
N GLY A 319 4.38 2.59 -22.22
CA GLY A 319 3.49 2.26 -21.12
C GLY A 319 2.93 0.84 -21.29
N THR A 320 2.86 0.12 -20.17
CA THR A 320 2.19 -1.18 -20.10
C THR A 320 0.99 -1.05 -19.19
N ASP A 321 -0.19 -1.22 -19.77
CA ASP A 321 -1.46 -1.42 -19.08
C ASP A 321 -1.39 -2.65 -18.17
N GLY A 322 -1.95 -2.56 -16.97
CA GLY A 322 -1.83 -3.62 -15.97
C GLY A 322 -2.89 -3.53 -14.86
N ASP A 323 -4.06 -4.06 -15.19
CA ASP A 323 -5.18 -4.50 -14.37
C ASP A 323 -4.86 -4.73 -12.87
N GLY A 324 -5.51 -3.94 -12.03
CA GLY A 324 -5.36 -3.90 -10.59
C GLY A 324 -6.17 -4.99 -9.88
N GLY A 325 -5.48 -6.05 -9.47
CA GLY A 325 -5.96 -6.96 -8.43
C GLY A 325 -5.21 -6.68 -7.12
N LYS A 326 -5.94 -6.26 -6.08
CA LYS A 326 -5.38 -5.94 -4.76
C LYS A 326 -4.51 -7.08 -4.22
N LEU A 327 -3.30 -6.70 -3.83
CA LEU A 327 -2.27 -7.53 -3.23
C LEU A 327 -2.52 -7.62 -1.72
N THR A 328 -3.08 -8.73 -1.23
CA THR A 328 -2.78 -9.40 0.06
C THR A 328 -3.89 -10.39 0.40
N ASP A 329 -3.57 -11.69 0.39
CA ASP A 329 -4.23 -12.70 1.24
C ASP A 329 -3.41 -14.00 1.30
N TRP A 330 -2.09 -13.92 1.12
CA TRP A 330 -1.19 -15.05 1.31
C TRP A 330 -0.64 -14.94 2.72
N VAL A 331 -1.27 -15.64 3.67
CA VAL A 331 -0.75 -15.77 5.03
C VAL A 331 0.47 -16.69 4.95
N ASP A 332 1.65 -16.18 5.26
CA ASP A 332 2.87 -16.98 5.34
C ASP A 332 2.79 -17.88 6.59
N GLY A 333 2.36 -19.13 6.42
CA GLY A 333 2.56 -20.18 7.40
C GLY A 333 3.88 -20.88 7.10
N GLU A 334 4.91 -20.66 7.92
CA GLU A 334 6.17 -21.40 7.83
C GLU A 334 5.95 -22.83 8.36
N PRO A 335 6.25 -23.90 7.59
CA PRO A 335 6.30 -25.23 8.16
C PRO A 335 7.62 -25.41 8.91
N THR A 336 7.55 -25.45 10.24
CA THR A 336 8.65 -25.96 11.07
C THR A 336 8.77 -27.47 10.85
N ALA A 337 9.97 -27.93 10.53
CA ALA A 337 10.30 -29.34 10.45
C ALA A 337 10.28 -30.00 11.85
N ASP A 338 9.91 -31.28 11.85
CA ASP A 338 9.94 -32.29 12.92
C ASP A 338 8.80 -32.33 13.95
N GLY A 339 8.12 -33.48 14.01
CA GLY A 339 7.67 -34.07 15.28
C GLY A 339 6.20 -34.50 15.41
N ASP A 340 5.97 -35.77 15.09
CA ASP A 340 5.01 -36.71 15.70
C ASP A 340 3.49 -36.43 15.75
N ALA A 341 2.78 -37.46 15.28
CA ALA A 341 1.33 -37.60 15.31
C ALA A 341 0.82 -37.94 16.71
N THR A 342 -0.17 -37.19 17.20
CA THR A 342 -1.31 -37.73 17.97
C THR A 342 -2.50 -36.79 17.80
N GLY A 343 -3.63 -37.36 17.39
CA GLY A 343 -4.86 -36.63 17.10
C GLY A 343 -5.59 -36.10 18.33
N ASN A 344 -6.45 -35.12 18.09
CA ASN A 344 -7.66 -34.95 18.88
C ASN A 344 -8.75 -34.32 18.01
N GLU A 345 -9.85 -35.06 17.85
CA GLU A 345 -11.08 -34.59 17.24
C GLU A 345 -11.74 -33.54 18.15
N ALA A 346 -12.16 -32.40 17.60
CA ALA A 346 -13.06 -31.49 18.28
C ALA A 346 -14.10 -30.94 17.30
N GLU A 347 -15.34 -31.03 17.73
CA GLU A 347 -16.56 -31.02 16.94
C GLU A 347 -16.95 -29.65 16.34
N ARG A 348 -17.67 -29.80 15.23
CA ARG A 348 -18.39 -28.80 14.42
C ARG A 348 -19.32 -27.92 15.26
N ARG A 349 -19.38 -26.63 14.91
CA ARG A 349 -20.62 -25.84 15.00
C ARG A 349 -20.85 -25.10 13.69
N THR A 350 -21.82 -25.60 12.94
CA THR A 350 -22.43 -24.96 11.77
C THR A 350 -23.44 -23.92 12.24
N GLY A 351 -23.26 -22.66 11.84
CA GLY A 351 -24.25 -21.60 11.97
C GLY A 351 -24.61 -21.09 10.59
N ASP A 352 -25.80 -21.45 10.11
CA ASP A 352 -26.37 -21.00 8.85
C ASP A 352 -26.64 -19.49 8.85
N GLY A 353 -26.29 -18.84 7.74
CA GLY A 353 -26.56 -17.42 7.48
C GLY A 353 -26.40 -17.07 6.01
N GLN A 354 -27.09 -17.80 5.12
CA GLN A 354 -27.21 -17.43 3.71
C GLN A 354 -28.14 -16.23 3.54
N ALA A 355 -27.66 -15.18 2.85
CA ALA A 355 -28.51 -14.23 2.16
C ALA A 355 -27.98 -14.09 0.72
N SER A 356 -28.81 -14.47 -0.26
CA SER A 356 -28.52 -14.36 -1.68
C SER A 356 -28.69 -12.92 -2.17
N LEU A 357 -27.70 -12.39 -2.89
CA LEU A 357 -27.81 -11.14 -3.65
C LEU A 357 -28.32 -11.45 -5.06
N GLY A 358 -29.58 -11.10 -5.31
CA GLY A 358 -30.18 -11.00 -6.63
C GLY A 358 -30.82 -9.62 -6.78
N ASP A 359 -30.62 -9.04 -7.97
CA ASP A 359 -31.33 -7.93 -8.59
C ASP A 359 -31.23 -6.53 -7.97
N TRP A 360 -30.39 -5.68 -8.59
CA TRP A 360 -30.67 -4.25 -8.75
C TRP A 360 -30.55 -3.89 -10.23
N SER A 361 -31.64 -3.36 -10.79
CA SER A 361 -31.75 -2.75 -12.13
C SER A 361 -31.09 -1.38 -12.20
#